data_AF-A0A558DAL5-F1
#
_entry.id   AF-A0A558DAL5-F1
#
_cell.length_a   1.000
_cell.length_b   1.000
_cell.length_c   1.000
_cell.angle_alpha   90.00
_cell.angle_beta   90.00
_cell.angle_gamma   90.00
#
_symmetry.space_group_name_H-M   'P 1'
#
loop_
_entity.id
_entity.type
_entity.pdbx_description
1 polymer ?
#
loop_
_entity_poly.entity_id
_entity_poly.type
_entity_poly.pdbx_seq_one_letter_code
_entity_poly.pdbx_strand_id
1 'polypeptide(L)'
;MAKQLHAFILLGLASGLICGFGGPLLPDIKWVENAYPGVVLGLFLFFAGRYVANRNAPKMLSALLVIVSASIIGWRLAVKVGVDSGFDDLYLFAVCGAVGAGCVALGLLYAWRIRSGVLLFVLVTAFAGALGGFVFHMVELVTGISSVKSDNVWTIVLFTVWQTLLFVGISIALRFRISRA
;
A
#
# COMPACT_ATOMS: atom_id res chain seq x y z
N MET A 1 -3.01 -9.54 -20.05
CA MET A 1 -3.55 -9.99 -18.74
C MET A 1 -2.45 -10.29 -17.72
N ALA A 2 -1.56 -11.26 -17.97
CA ALA A 2 -0.40 -11.52 -17.10
C ALA A 2 0.54 -10.31 -16.98
N LYS A 3 0.81 -9.63 -18.10
CA LYS A 3 1.66 -8.42 -18.18
C LYS A 3 1.24 -7.32 -17.18
N GLN A 4 -0.06 -7.10 -17.00
CA GLN A 4 -0.56 -6.09 -16.06
C GLN A 4 -0.26 -6.48 -14.61
N LEU A 5 -0.50 -7.74 -14.22
CA LEU A 5 -0.20 -8.19 -12.87
C LEU A 5 1.30 -8.17 -12.58
N HIS A 6 2.13 -8.63 -13.52
CA HIS A 6 3.59 -8.54 -13.37
C HIS A 6 4.04 -7.09 -13.18
N ALA A 7 3.50 -6.15 -13.95
CA ALA A 7 3.82 -4.73 -13.78
C ALA A 7 3.39 -4.20 -12.39
N PHE A 8 2.21 -4.57 -11.91
CA PHE A 8 1.78 -4.20 -10.55
C PHE A 8 2.68 -4.80 -9.47
N ILE A 9 3.09 -6.08 -9.60
CA ILE A 9 4.04 -6.72 -8.67
C ILE A 9 5.37 -5.95 -8.66
N LEU A 10 5.93 -5.64 -9.83
CA LEU A 10 7.19 -4.91 -9.93
C LEU A 10 7.09 -3.50 -9.33
N LEU A 11 5.98 -2.80 -9.55
CA LEU A 11 5.75 -1.48 -8.96
C LEU A 11 5.61 -1.56 -7.43
N GLY A 12 4.91 -2.55 -6.91
CA GLY A 12 4.78 -2.77 -5.47
C GLY A 12 6.12 -3.11 -4.81
N LEU A 13 6.92 -3.98 -5.45
CA LEU A 13 8.28 -4.29 -5.01
C LEU A 13 9.18 -3.06 -5.01
N ALA A 14 9.23 -2.31 -6.12
CA ALA A 14 10.06 -1.12 -6.24
C ALA A 14 9.65 -0.04 -5.22
N SER A 15 8.35 0.19 -5.06
CA SER A 15 7.81 1.14 -4.09
C SER A 15 8.17 0.73 -2.65
N GLY A 16 8.07 -0.56 -2.33
CA GLY A 16 8.42 -1.08 -1.01
C GLY A 16 9.91 -1.00 -0.70
N LEU A 17 10.77 -1.34 -1.67
CA LEU A 17 12.22 -1.23 -1.53
C LEU A 17 12.65 0.24 -1.36
N ILE A 18 12.08 1.17 -2.14
CA ILE A 18 12.35 2.60 -1.99
C ILE A 18 11.97 3.05 -0.58
N CYS A 19 10.79 2.70 -0.09
CA CYS A 19 10.40 3.02 1.29
C CYS A 19 11.37 2.44 2.33
N GLY A 20 11.76 1.18 2.17
CA GLY A 20 12.66 0.49 3.08
C GLY A 20 14.06 1.10 3.16
N PHE A 21 14.68 1.36 2.00
CA PHE A 21 16.03 1.92 1.93
C PHE A 21 16.08 3.43 2.12
N GLY A 22 15.02 4.14 1.77
CA GLY A 22 14.99 5.59 1.84
C GLY A 22 14.78 6.12 3.25
N GLY A 23 14.08 5.39 4.12
CA GLY A 23 13.83 5.81 5.51
C GLY A 23 15.10 6.26 6.25
N PRO A 24 16.17 5.44 6.30
CA PRO A 24 17.44 5.80 6.94
C PRO A 24 18.20 6.98 6.29
N LEU A 25 17.82 7.38 5.06
CA LEU A 25 18.46 8.46 4.31
C LEU A 25 17.71 9.80 4.45
N LEU A 26 16.57 9.80 5.13
CA LEU A 26 15.78 11.01 5.33
C LEU A 26 16.44 11.95 6.35
N PRO A 27 16.23 13.27 6.21
CA PRO A 27 16.58 14.19 7.27
C PRO A 27 15.74 13.88 8.52
N ASP A 28 16.34 14.06 9.71
CA ASP A 28 15.71 13.86 11.02
C ASP A 28 14.62 14.92 11.28
N ILE A 29 13.53 14.77 10.55
CA ILE A 29 12.37 15.64 10.54
C ILE A 29 11.15 14.73 10.59
N LYS A 30 10.58 14.58 11.80
CA LYS A 30 9.48 13.64 12.09
C LYS A 30 8.33 13.69 11.09
N TRP A 31 7.96 14.87 10.58
CA TRP A 31 6.85 14.95 9.61
C TRP A 31 7.21 14.34 8.26
N VAL A 32 8.48 14.46 7.83
CA VAL A 32 8.99 13.89 6.58
C VAL A 32 9.00 12.38 6.69
N GLU A 33 9.57 11.83 7.76
CA GLU A 33 9.62 10.39 8.04
C GLU A 33 8.22 9.77 8.04
N ASN A 34 7.26 10.44 8.68
CA ASN A 34 5.88 9.95 8.77
C ASN A 34 5.09 10.08 7.47
N ALA A 35 5.41 11.03 6.60
CA ALA A 35 4.73 11.21 5.31
C ALA A 35 5.36 10.35 4.20
N TYR A 36 6.66 10.10 4.30
CA TYR A 36 7.48 9.51 3.24
C TYR A 36 6.92 8.20 2.68
N PRO A 37 6.55 7.18 3.49
CA PRO A 37 6.03 5.94 2.95
C PRO A 37 4.74 6.11 2.14
N GLY A 38 3.84 6.98 2.63
CA GLY A 38 2.60 7.32 1.95
C GLY A 38 2.82 8.08 0.65
N VAL A 39 3.82 8.98 0.60
CA VAL A 39 4.19 9.71 -0.62
C VAL A 39 4.70 8.75 -1.69
N VAL A 40 5.66 7.89 -1.35
CA VAL A 40 6.24 6.91 -2.29
C VAL A 40 5.13 5.99 -2.82
N LEU A 41 4.33 5.39 -1.94
CA LEU A 41 3.20 4.55 -2.31
C LEU A 41 2.24 5.27 -3.27
N GLY A 42 1.86 6.51 -2.92
CA GLY A 42 0.93 7.30 -3.72
C GLY A 42 1.45 7.64 -5.13
N LEU A 43 2.75 7.94 -5.25
CA LEU A 43 3.39 8.19 -6.55
C LEU A 43 3.36 6.94 -7.43
N PHE A 44 3.75 5.79 -6.88
CA PHE A 44 3.73 4.54 -7.62
C PHE A 44 2.31 4.12 -8.02
N LEU A 45 1.31 4.35 -7.16
CA LEU A 45 -0.09 4.12 -7.50
C LEU A 45 -0.56 5.06 -8.62
N PHE A 46 -0.20 6.34 -8.58
CA PHE A 46 -0.53 7.26 -9.66
C PHE A 46 0.03 6.79 -11.01
N PHE A 47 1.31 6.40 -11.04
CA PHE A 47 1.96 5.89 -12.24
C PHE A 47 1.40 4.54 -12.70
N ALA A 48 1.07 3.63 -11.77
CA ALA A 48 0.38 2.38 -12.09
C ALA A 48 -0.97 2.64 -12.74
N GLY A 49 -1.74 3.57 -12.19
CA GLY A 49 -3.02 4.00 -12.75
C GLY A 49 -2.85 4.46 -14.20
N ARG A 50 -1.93 5.40 -14.43
CA ARG A 50 -1.74 6.00 -15.75
C ARG A 50 -1.14 5.05 -16.78
N TYR A 51 -0.02 4.42 -16.47
CA TYR A 51 0.79 3.71 -17.45
C TYR A 51 0.48 2.22 -17.54
N VAL A 52 -0.08 1.63 -16.49
CA VAL A 52 -0.35 0.17 -16.45
C VAL A 52 -1.84 -0.12 -16.56
N ALA A 53 -2.68 0.63 -15.84
CA ALA A 53 -4.13 0.42 -15.81
C ALA A 53 -4.91 1.31 -16.80
N ASN A 54 -4.22 2.19 -17.54
CA ASN A 54 -4.79 3.17 -18.47
C ASN A 54 -5.95 4.00 -17.86
N ARG A 55 -5.81 4.37 -16.59
CA ARG A 55 -6.74 5.23 -15.84
C ARG A 55 -6.30 6.68 -15.97
N ASN A 56 -6.75 7.33 -17.03
CA ASN A 56 -6.49 8.75 -17.24
C ASN A 56 -7.56 9.61 -16.56
N ALA A 57 -7.16 10.32 -15.50
CA ALA A 57 -7.98 11.36 -14.90
C ALA A 57 -7.87 12.64 -15.77
N PRO A 58 -8.98 13.33 -16.09
CA PRO A 58 -8.92 14.58 -16.85
C PRO A 58 -8.15 15.70 -16.14
N LYS A 59 -8.09 15.63 -14.80
CA LYS A 59 -7.33 16.55 -13.95
C LYS A 59 -6.21 15.78 -13.27
N MET A 60 -5.07 15.67 -13.94
CA MET A 60 -3.94 14.83 -13.51
C MET A 60 -3.39 15.24 -12.15
N LEU A 61 -3.23 16.55 -11.92
CA LEU A 61 -2.75 17.08 -10.64
C LEU A 61 -3.70 16.74 -9.49
N SER A 62 -5.01 16.91 -9.68
CA SER A 62 -6.00 16.57 -8.65
C SER A 62 -6.00 15.08 -8.33
N ALA A 63 -5.88 14.21 -9.34
CA ALA A 63 -5.79 12.78 -9.13
C ALA A 63 -4.52 12.40 -8.35
N LEU A 64 -3.38 12.98 -8.71
CA LEU A 64 -2.12 12.77 -7.99
C LEU A 64 -2.24 13.19 -6.52
N LEU A 65 -2.72 14.42 -6.25
CA LEU A 65 -2.88 14.94 -4.90
C LEU A 65 -3.80 14.08 -4.05
N VAL A 66 -4.92 13.60 -4.61
CA VAL A 66 -5.84 12.72 -3.88
C VAL A 66 -5.21 11.36 -3.58
N ILE A 67 -4.53 10.73 -4.53
CA ILE A 67 -3.89 9.42 -4.32
C ILE A 67 -2.79 9.53 -3.26
N VAL A 68 -1.93 10.54 -3.37
CA VAL A 68 -0.84 10.77 -2.41
C VAL A 68 -1.41 11.07 -1.02
N SER A 69 -2.40 11.96 -0.91
CA SER A 69 -3.01 12.30 0.37
C SER A 69 -3.68 11.09 1.02
N ALA A 70 -4.45 10.30 0.25
CA ALA A 70 -5.08 9.08 0.74
C ALA A 70 -4.05 8.03 1.20
N SER A 71 -2.91 7.95 0.52
CA SER A 71 -1.82 7.03 0.89
C SER A 71 -1.10 7.47 2.17
N ILE A 72 -0.87 8.79 2.35
CA ILE A 72 -0.34 9.34 3.60
C ILE A 72 -1.32 9.09 4.75
N ILE A 73 -2.60 9.40 4.57
CA ILE A 73 -3.63 9.18 5.59
C ILE A 73 -3.72 7.69 5.94
N GLY A 74 -3.77 6.81 4.93
CA GLY A 74 -3.83 5.37 5.12
C GLY A 74 -2.64 4.83 5.90
N TRP A 75 -1.42 5.23 5.54
CA TRP A 75 -0.22 4.88 6.29
C TRP A 75 -0.29 5.33 7.75
N ARG A 76 -0.64 6.60 7.99
CA ARG A 76 -0.72 7.13 9.36
C ARG A 76 -1.79 6.44 10.20
N LEU A 77 -2.92 6.09 9.60
CA LEU A 77 -3.97 5.34 10.29
C LEU A 77 -3.50 3.91 10.60
N ALA A 78 -2.82 3.23 9.68
CA ALA A 78 -2.26 1.91 9.93
C ALA A 78 -1.25 1.93 11.09
N VAL A 79 -0.33 2.92 11.10
CA VAL A 79 0.63 3.09 12.20
C VAL A 79 -0.08 3.40 13.51
N LYS A 80 -1.03 4.34 13.49
CA LYS A 80 -1.76 4.72 14.71
C LYS A 80 -2.51 3.53 15.31
N VAL A 81 -3.23 2.76 14.50
CA VAL A 81 -3.92 1.55 14.97
C VAL A 81 -2.93 0.55 15.56
N GLY A 82 -1.75 0.37 14.95
CA GLY A 82 -0.76 -0.57 15.45
C GLY A 82 -0.08 -0.12 16.75
N VAL A 83 0.26 1.16 16.86
CA VAL A 83 0.87 1.76 18.06
C VAL A 83 -0.12 1.76 19.22
N ASP A 84 -1.37 2.18 18.99
CA ASP A 84 -2.39 2.28 20.03
C ASP A 84 -2.80 0.90 20.59
N SER A 85 -2.51 -0.18 19.86
CA SER A 85 -2.98 -1.53 20.21
C SER A 85 -1.86 -2.47 20.73
N GLY A 86 -0.59 -2.05 20.67
CA GLY A 86 0.57 -2.91 20.94
C GLY A 86 0.76 -3.95 19.83
N PHE A 87 1.86 -3.87 19.07
CA PHE A 87 2.14 -4.70 17.90
C PHE A 87 2.38 -6.21 18.20
N ASP A 88 1.74 -6.78 19.21
CA ASP A 88 1.97 -8.15 19.67
C ASP A 88 0.92 -9.16 19.16
N ASP A 89 -0.13 -8.69 18.47
CA ASP A 89 -1.20 -9.54 17.95
C ASP A 89 -1.25 -9.53 16.41
N LEU A 90 -1.20 -10.72 15.83
CA LEU A 90 -1.41 -10.98 14.41
C LEU A 90 -2.71 -10.34 13.90
N TYR A 91 -3.79 -10.41 14.68
CA TYR A 91 -5.07 -9.79 14.33
C TYR A 91 -4.91 -8.28 14.13
N LEU A 92 -4.16 -7.61 14.99
CA LEU A 92 -3.95 -6.17 14.93
C LEU A 92 -3.15 -5.77 13.69
N PHE A 93 -2.10 -6.52 13.32
CA PHE A 93 -1.36 -6.27 12.09
C PHE A 93 -2.24 -6.37 10.84
N ALA A 94 -3.12 -7.38 10.78
CA ALA A 94 -4.09 -7.51 9.70
C ALA A 94 -5.09 -6.33 9.67
N VAL A 95 -5.59 -5.89 10.83
CA VAL A 95 -6.48 -4.73 10.93
C VAL A 95 -5.79 -3.44 10.47
N CYS A 96 -4.54 -3.20 10.89
CA CYS A 96 -3.76 -2.04 10.46
C CYS A 96 -3.63 -1.99 8.93
N GLY A 97 -3.26 -3.12 8.33
CA GLY A 97 -3.15 -3.27 6.89
C GLY A 97 -4.48 -3.01 6.16
N ALA A 98 -5.59 -3.55 6.67
CA ALA A 98 -6.92 -3.32 6.11
C ALA A 98 -7.34 -1.85 6.15
N VAL A 99 -7.15 -1.17 7.29
CA VAL A 99 -7.51 0.24 7.47
C VAL A 99 -6.71 1.11 6.48
N GLY A 100 -5.40 0.94 6.44
CA GLY A 100 -4.54 1.71 5.54
C GLY A 100 -4.90 1.49 4.06
N ALA A 101 -5.07 0.24 3.66
CA ALA A 101 -5.44 -0.11 2.29
C ALA A 101 -6.86 0.35 1.92
N GLY A 102 -7.79 0.37 2.88
CA GLY A 102 -9.14 0.92 2.70
C GLY A 102 -9.10 2.41 2.36
N CYS A 103 -8.31 3.20 3.09
CA CYS A 103 -8.10 4.62 2.77
C CYS A 103 -7.52 4.82 1.38
N VAL A 104 -6.50 4.04 1.01
CA VAL A 104 -5.93 4.05 -0.35
C VAL A 104 -7.01 3.73 -1.38
N ALA A 105 -7.83 2.71 -1.15
CA ALA A 105 -8.89 2.32 -2.06
C ALA A 105 -9.87 3.49 -2.33
N LEU A 106 -10.28 4.23 -1.30
CA LEU A 106 -11.15 5.40 -1.46
C LEU A 106 -10.50 6.50 -2.32
N GLY A 107 -9.22 6.78 -2.11
CA GLY A 107 -8.46 7.71 -2.95
C GLY A 107 -8.42 7.27 -4.42
N LEU A 108 -8.18 5.98 -4.66
CA LEU A 108 -8.17 5.39 -6.00
C LEU A 108 -9.55 5.42 -6.66
N LEU A 109 -10.63 5.14 -5.93
CA LEU A 109 -12.00 5.21 -6.46
C LEU A 109 -12.30 6.60 -7.01
N TYR A 110 -11.94 7.64 -6.26
CA TYR A 110 -12.10 9.03 -6.67
C TYR A 110 -11.19 9.36 -7.87
N ALA A 111 -9.89 9.12 -7.73
CA ALA A 111 -8.89 9.54 -8.72
C ALA A 111 -9.03 8.80 -10.06
N TRP A 112 -9.36 7.51 -10.04
CA TRP A 112 -9.55 6.68 -11.23
C TRP A 112 -11.00 6.59 -11.70
N ARG A 113 -11.92 7.33 -11.07
CA ARG A 113 -13.35 7.37 -11.41
C ARG A 113 -13.98 5.98 -11.49
N ILE A 114 -13.70 5.14 -10.51
CA ILE A 114 -14.30 3.82 -10.42
C ILE A 114 -15.73 3.98 -9.86
N ARG A 115 -16.74 3.74 -10.71
CA ARG A 115 -18.16 3.90 -10.37
C ARG A 115 -18.92 2.57 -10.23
N SER A 116 -18.39 1.50 -10.82
CA SER A 116 -18.97 0.16 -10.76
C SER A 116 -18.06 -0.78 -9.99
N GLY A 117 -18.65 -1.72 -9.24
CA GLY A 117 -17.89 -2.67 -8.41
C GLY A 117 -17.18 -2.01 -7.22
N VAL A 118 -17.66 -0.86 -6.74
CA VAL A 118 -17.05 -0.08 -5.66
C VAL A 118 -16.81 -0.92 -4.42
N LEU A 119 -17.85 -1.62 -3.94
CA LEU A 119 -17.73 -2.47 -2.75
C LEU A 119 -16.67 -3.56 -2.93
N LEU A 120 -16.70 -4.27 -4.06
CA LEU A 120 -15.71 -5.32 -4.35
C LEU A 120 -14.28 -4.75 -4.43
N PHE A 121 -14.11 -3.58 -5.05
CA PHE A 121 -12.80 -2.93 -5.14
C PHE A 121 -12.24 -2.59 -3.75
N VAL A 122 -13.07 -2.02 -2.88
CA VAL A 122 -12.68 -1.71 -1.49
C VAL A 122 -12.36 -2.99 -0.73
N LEU A 123 -13.22 -4.00 -0.79
CA LEU A 123 -13.03 -5.26 -0.06
C LEU A 123 -11.75 -5.99 -0.49
N VAL A 124 -11.50 -6.12 -1.79
CA VAL A 124 -10.28 -6.79 -2.30
C VAL A 124 -9.03 -6.00 -1.92
N THR A 125 -9.07 -4.67 -2.02
CA THR A 125 -7.92 -3.83 -1.66
C THR A 125 -7.64 -3.87 -0.16
N ALA A 126 -8.68 -3.75 0.68
CA ALA A 126 -8.56 -3.86 2.13
C ALA A 126 -8.07 -5.26 2.56
N PHE A 127 -8.60 -6.32 1.95
CA PHE A 127 -8.14 -7.69 2.19
C PHE A 127 -6.67 -7.87 1.80
N ALA A 128 -6.22 -7.29 0.69
CA ALA A 128 -4.81 -7.33 0.32
C ALA A 128 -3.91 -6.60 1.32
N GLY A 129 -4.38 -5.48 1.89
CA GLY A 129 -3.71 -4.81 3.01
C GLY A 129 -3.61 -5.69 4.25
N ALA A 130 -4.71 -6.32 4.66
CA ALA A 130 -4.72 -7.25 5.79
C ALA A 130 -3.80 -8.45 5.57
N LEU A 131 -3.82 -9.03 4.36
CA LEU A 131 -2.93 -10.11 3.98
C LEU A 131 -1.47 -9.67 4.04
N GLY A 132 -1.17 -8.42 3.66
CA GLY A 132 0.15 -7.82 3.89
C GLY A 132 0.56 -7.85 5.35
N GLY A 133 -0.33 -7.40 6.25
CA GLY A 133 -0.13 -7.44 7.70
C GLY A 133 0.17 -8.84 8.21
N PHE A 134 -0.69 -9.78 7.81
CA PHE A 134 -0.59 -11.19 8.18
C PHE A 134 0.73 -11.82 7.71
N VAL A 135 1.07 -11.68 6.42
CA VAL A 135 2.27 -12.29 5.84
C VAL A 135 3.52 -11.70 6.49
N PHE A 136 3.55 -10.39 6.72
CA PHE A 136 4.68 -9.75 7.39
C PHE A 136 4.89 -10.32 8.80
N HIS A 137 3.83 -10.39 9.61
CA HIS A 137 3.92 -10.92 10.96
C HIS A 137 4.34 -12.40 10.99
N MET A 138 3.89 -13.20 10.02
CA MET A 138 4.35 -14.59 9.89
C MET A 138 5.84 -14.68 9.55
N VAL A 139 6.34 -13.80 8.67
CA VAL A 139 7.79 -13.71 8.39
C VAL A 139 8.54 -13.32 9.66
N GLU A 140 8.04 -12.35 10.42
CA GLU A 140 8.62 -11.93 11.69
C GLU A 140 8.70 -13.08 12.71
N LEU A 141 7.61 -13.85 12.89
CA LEU A 141 7.56 -15.01 13.78
C LEU A 141 8.55 -16.11 13.39
N VAL A 142 8.67 -16.42 12.09
CA VAL A 142 9.53 -17.52 11.61
C VAL A 142 11.00 -17.14 11.61
N THR A 143 11.32 -15.88 11.30
CA THR A 143 12.71 -15.43 11.10
C THR A 143 13.30 -14.74 12.32
N GLY A 144 12.46 -14.33 13.28
CA GLY A 144 12.89 -13.51 14.40
C GLY A 144 13.49 -12.16 13.96
N ILE A 145 13.09 -11.63 12.81
CA ILE A 145 13.72 -10.45 12.19
C ILE A 145 13.65 -9.19 13.06
N SER A 146 12.67 -9.12 13.97
CA SER A 146 12.57 -8.07 15.00
C SER A 146 13.62 -8.16 16.10
N SER A 147 14.20 -9.34 16.33
CA SER A 147 15.32 -9.55 17.26
C SER A 147 16.68 -9.23 16.64
N VAL A 148 16.74 -9.09 15.31
CA VAL A 148 17.96 -8.71 14.60
C VAL A 148 18.13 -7.20 14.76
N LYS A 149 19.28 -6.78 15.35
CA LYS A 149 19.71 -5.39 15.62
C LYS A 149 19.73 -4.42 14.41
N SER A 150 19.20 -4.81 13.26
CA SER A 150 19.09 -3.95 12.08
C SER A 150 17.62 -3.62 11.80
N ASP A 151 17.12 -2.57 12.45
CA ASP A 151 15.79 -1.99 12.21
C ASP A 151 15.53 -1.73 10.71
N ASN A 152 16.60 -1.53 9.95
CA ASN A 152 16.59 -1.38 8.49
C ASN A 152 16.02 -2.61 7.77
N VAL A 153 16.41 -3.84 8.15
CA VAL A 153 15.97 -5.05 7.46
C VAL A 153 14.50 -5.33 7.74
N TRP A 154 14.08 -5.16 9.00
CA TRP A 154 12.67 -5.26 9.40
C TRP A 154 11.80 -4.30 8.57
N THR A 155 12.25 -3.04 8.45
CA THR A 155 11.55 -1.98 7.70
C THR A 155 11.47 -2.28 6.20
N ILE A 156 12.56 -2.77 5.61
CA ILE A 156 12.59 -3.18 4.19
C ILE A 156 11.59 -4.30 3.93
N VAL A 157 11.57 -5.33 4.77
CA VAL A 157 10.65 -6.46 4.61
C VAL A 157 9.20 -5.99 4.79
N LEU A 158 8.90 -5.18 5.80
CA LEU A 158 7.57 -4.63 6.04
C LEU A 158 7.02 -3.94 4.80
N PHE A 159 7.74 -2.93 4.30
CA PHE A 159 7.26 -2.13 3.18
C PHE A 159 7.18 -2.94 1.89
N THR A 160 8.15 -3.82 1.65
CA THR A 160 8.17 -4.68 0.45
C THR A 160 6.96 -5.61 0.42
N VAL A 161 6.66 -6.28 1.54
CA VAL A 161 5.52 -7.21 1.63
C VAL A 161 4.20 -6.46 1.48
N TRP A 162 3.98 -5.40 2.27
CA TRP A 162 2.72 -4.65 2.25
C TRP A 162 2.43 -4.03 0.90
N GLN A 163 3.40 -3.33 0.32
CA GLN A 163 3.16 -2.62 -0.93
C GLN A 163 3.02 -3.61 -2.09
N THR A 164 3.79 -4.69 -2.14
CA THR A 164 3.63 -5.71 -3.19
C THR A 164 2.23 -6.34 -3.16
N LEU A 165 1.76 -6.76 -1.98
CA LEU A 165 0.44 -7.38 -1.86
C LEU A 165 -0.69 -6.39 -2.15
N LEU A 166 -0.55 -5.13 -1.71
CA LEU A 166 -1.52 -4.08 -2.05
C LEU A 166 -1.65 -3.88 -3.56
N PHE A 167 -0.53 -3.81 -4.29
CA PHE A 167 -0.54 -3.67 -5.75
C PHE A 167 -1.14 -4.90 -6.44
N VAL A 168 -0.83 -6.11 -5.96
CA VAL A 168 -1.47 -7.35 -6.44
C VAL A 168 -2.99 -7.28 -6.24
N GLY A 169 -3.44 -6.89 -5.05
CA GLY A 169 -4.86 -6.73 -4.73
C GLY A 169 -5.56 -5.74 -5.64
N ILE A 170 -4.96 -4.57 -5.87
CA ILE A 170 -5.51 -3.56 -6.79
C ILE A 170 -5.57 -4.09 -8.22
N SER A 171 -4.53 -4.80 -8.68
CA SER A 171 -4.52 -5.42 -10.01
C SER A 171 -5.68 -6.42 -10.17
N ILE A 172 -5.91 -7.25 -9.15
CA ILE A 172 -7.00 -8.22 -9.11
C ILE A 172 -8.37 -7.51 -9.07
N ALA A 173 -8.53 -6.50 -8.21
CA ALA A 173 -9.76 -5.73 -8.09
C ALA A 173 -10.15 -5.05 -9.42
N LEU A 174 -9.17 -4.55 -10.18
CA LEU A 174 -9.41 -3.97 -11.49
C LEU A 174 -9.85 -5.00 -12.53
N ARG A 175 -9.44 -6.27 -12.43
CA ARG A 175 -9.82 -7.34 -13.37
C ARG A 175 -11.29 -7.71 -13.28
N PHE A 176 -11.83 -7.82 -12.06
CA PHE A 176 -13.25 -8.14 -11.85
C PHE A 176 -14.21 -7.09 -12.44
N ARG A 177 -13.70 -5.89 -12.77
CA ARG A 177 -14.46 -4.85 -13.46
C ARG A 177 -14.43 -5.00 -14.98
N ILE A 178 -13.35 -5.49 -15.57
CA ILE A 178 -13.22 -5.65 -17.03
C ILE A 178 -14.09 -6.80 -17.53
N SER A 179 -14.32 -7.84 -16.71
CA SER A 179 -15.12 -9.01 -17.11
C SER A 179 -16.65 -8.79 -17.07
N ARG A 180 -17.13 -7.58 -16.75
CA ARG A 180 -18.57 -7.27 -16.63
C ARG A 180 -18.99 -6.06 -17.50
N ALA A 181 -18.16 -5.64 -18.45
CA ALA A 181 -18.47 -4.62 -19.45
C ALA A 181 -18.44 -5.26 -20.84
#